data_AF-A6JE98-F1
#
_entry.id   AF-A6JE98-F1
#
_cell.length_a   1.000
_cell.length_b   1.000
_cell.length_c   1.000
_cell.angle_alpha   90.00
_cell.angle_beta   90.00
_cell.angle_gamma   90.00
#
_symmetry.space_group_name_H-M   'P 1'
#
loop_
_entity.id
_entity.type
_entity.pdbx_description
1 polymer ?
#
loop_
_entity_poly.entity_id
_entity_poly.type
_entity_poly.pdbx_seq_one_letter_code
_entity_poly.pdbx_strand_id
1 'polypeptide(L)'
;MKEDGVKLLREAVGIYISTLKTEFTQGMILPTVNGESVDPVGQPALKTEVCKAKCAPSKSQAKPVGVKIPTCKITLKETFLTSPEELYRVFTTQELVQAFTHAPAALEADRGGKFHMVDGNVTGEFTDLVPEKHIAMKWRFKSWPEGHFATITLTFIDKNGETELCMEGRGIPAPEEERTRQGWQRYYFEGIKQTFGYGARLF
;
A
#
# COMPACT_ATOMS: atom_id res chain seq x y z
N MET A 1 16.86 -42.94 17.76
CA MET A 1 15.71 -42.04 18.01
C MET A 1 15.67 -40.78 17.12
N LYS A 2 16.60 -40.59 16.16
CA LYS A 2 16.60 -39.42 15.25
C LYS A 2 16.02 -39.70 13.86
N GLU A 3 15.69 -40.96 13.56
CA GLU A 3 15.35 -41.41 12.20
C GLU A 3 13.84 -41.31 11.90
N ASP A 4 12.98 -41.39 12.92
CA ASP A 4 11.52 -41.24 12.79
C ASP A 4 11.11 -39.84 12.31
N GLY A 5 11.74 -38.79 12.85
CA GLY A 5 11.45 -37.42 12.45
C GLY A 5 11.80 -37.13 10.99
N VAL A 6 12.85 -37.76 10.46
CA VAL A 6 13.27 -37.60 9.05
C VAL A 6 12.28 -38.29 8.10
N LYS A 7 11.68 -39.41 8.51
CA LYS A 7 10.64 -40.10 7.73
C LYS A 7 9.37 -39.27 7.65
N LEU A 8 8.91 -38.71 8.77
CA LEU A 8 7.74 -37.84 8.82
C LEU A 8 7.93 -36.57 7.98
N LEU A 9 9.13 -35.96 8.04
CA LEU A 9 9.42 -34.77 7.24
C LEU A 9 9.44 -35.10 5.74
N ARG A 10 10.01 -36.25 5.36
CA ARG A 10 10.04 -36.72 3.96
C ARG A 10 8.65 -36.98 3.41
N GLU A 11 7.77 -37.57 4.21
CA GLU A 11 6.39 -37.84 3.83
C GLU A 11 5.59 -36.53 3.65
N ALA A 12 5.71 -35.61 4.60
CA ALA A 12 5.06 -34.30 4.52
C ALA A 12 5.52 -33.48 3.30
N VAL A 13 6.84 -33.48 3.01
CA VAL A 13 7.40 -32.82 1.83
C VAL A 13 6.96 -33.52 0.54
N GLY A 14 6.86 -34.86 0.55
CA GLY A 14 6.36 -35.63 -0.58
C GLY A 14 4.90 -35.31 -0.94
N ILE A 15 4.04 -35.20 0.06
CA ILE A 15 2.64 -34.81 -0.11
C ILE A 15 2.57 -33.38 -0.67
N TYR A 16 3.32 -32.44 -0.09
CA TYR A 16 3.34 -31.05 -0.54
C TYR A 16 3.79 -30.89 -2.00
N ILE A 17 4.85 -31.58 -2.42
CA ILE A 17 5.33 -31.56 -3.81
C ILE A 17 4.29 -32.18 -4.76
N SER A 18 3.60 -33.23 -4.34
CA SER A 18 2.59 -33.90 -5.16
C SER A 18 1.35 -33.03 -5.35
N THR A 19 0.90 -32.35 -4.27
CA THR A 19 -0.18 -31.36 -4.34
C THR A 19 0.21 -30.19 -5.23
N LEU A 20 1.43 -29.65 -5.07
CA LEU A 20 1.92 -28.56 -5.92
C LEU A 20 1.95 -28.93 -7.40
N LYS A 21 2.44 -30.13 -7.74
CA LYS A 21 2.48 -30.60 -9.13
C LYS A 21 1.08 -30.76 -9.72
N THR A 22 0.15 -31.31 -8.94
CA THR A 22 -1.25 -31.50 -9.37
C THR A 22 -1.92 -30.14 -9.65
N GLU A 23 -1.81 -29.20 -8.70
CA GLU A 23 -2.35 -27.85 -8.83
C GLU A 23 -1.73 -27.08 -10.01
N PHE A 24 -0.43 -27.25 -10.24
CA PHE A 24 0.28 -26.59 -11.34
C PHE A 24 -0.13 -27.15 -12.72
N THR A 25 -0.37 -28.46 -12.83
CA THR A 25 -0.82 -29.07 -14.09
C THR A 25 -2.29 -28.83 -14.41
N GLN A 26 -3.16 -28.61 -13.41
CA GLN A 26 -4.56 -28.25 -13.63
C GLN A 26 -4.73 -26.82 -14.18
N GLY A 27 -3.69 -25.99 -14.12
CA GLY A 27 -3.68 -24.62 -14.67
C GLY A 27 -2.90 -24.44 -15.98
N MET A 28 -2.23 -25.48 -16.49
CA MET A 28 -1.42 -25.41 -17.72
C MET A 28 -2.11 -26.11 -18.89
N ILE A 29 -3.11 -25.47 -19.47
CA ILE A 29 -3.46 -25.70 -20.88
C ILE A 29 -2.50 -24.85 -21.71
N LEU A 30 -1.47 -25.50 -22.23
CA LEU A 30 -0.61 -24.96 -23.27
C LEU A 30 -1.41 -24.98 -24.58
N PRO A 31 -1.59 -23.87 -25.32
CA PRO A 31 -1.97 -23.97 -26.72
C PRO A 31 -0.73 -24.39 -27.50
N THR A 32 -0.52 -25.69 -27.64
CA THR A 32 0.34 -26.19 -28.71
C THR A 32 -0.39 -26.02 -30.04
N VAL A 33 0.18 -25.15 -30.85
CA VAL A 33 0.01 -25.13 -32.29
C VAL A 33 0.24 -26.53 -32.88
N ASN A 34 -0.58 -26.87 -33.89
CA ASN A 34 -0.52 -28.04 -34.77
C ASN A 34 -0.87 -29.44 -34.21
N GLY A 35 -2.10 -29.86 -34.53
CA GLY A 35 -2.37 -31.08 -35.30
C GLY A 35 -2.49 -32.38 -34.51
N GLU A 36 -3.72 -32.81 -34.20
CA GLU A 36 -4.43 -33.85 -34.98
C GLU A 36 -5.85 -34.03 -34.43
N SER A 37 -6.78 -34.25 -35.35
CA SER A 37 -8.24 -34.36 -35.20
C SER A 37 -8.72 -35.71 -34.67
N VAL A 38 -9.85 -35.72 -33.96
CA VAL A 38 -10.95 -36.69 -34.20
C VAL A 38 -12.31 -36.11 -33.73
N ASP A 39 -13.07 -35.66 -34.72
CA ASP A 39 -14.54 -35.57 -34.82
C ASP A 39 -15.23 -36.95 -34.65
N PRO A 40 -16.59 -37.12 -34.64
CA PRO A 40 -17.64 -36.28 -35.23
C PRO A 40 -18.93 -36.13 -34.37
N VAL A 41 -20.05 -35.46 -34.69
CA VAL A 41 -20.80 -35.26 -35.94
C VAL A 41 -21.81 -34.10 -35.70
N GLY A 42 -22.19 -33.35 -36.76
CA GLY A 42 -23.51 -32.68 -36.84
C GLY A 42 -23.58 -31.23 -37.32
N GLN A 43 -23.52 -31.00 -38.63
CA GLN A 43 -24.01 -29.80 -39.35
C GLN A 43 -25.43 -30.09 -39.93
N PRO A 44 -26.30 -29.11 -40.32
CA PRO A 44 -26.04 -27.99 -41.26
C PRO A 44 -26.75 -26.63 -40.93
N ALA A 45 -26.13 -25.47 -41.11
CA ALA A 45 -26.01 -24.58 -42.30
C ALA A 45 -27.03 -23.40 -42.39
N LEU A 46 -26.49 -22.25 -42.85
CA LEU A 46 -27.09 -21.15 -43.64
C LEU A 46 -27.53 -19.81 -42.98
N LYS A 47 -27.04 -18.73 -43.63
CA LYS A 47 -27.58 -17.38 -43.93
C LYS A 47 -27.08 -16.16 -43.13
N THR A 48 -26.34 -15.33 -43.86
CA THR A 48 -26.10 -13.88 -43.71
C THR A 48 -27.42 -13.09 -43.73
N GLU A 49 -27.60 -12.07 -42.88
CA GLU A 49 -28.09 -10.71 -43.21
C GLU A 49 -28.28 -9.79 -41.96
N VAL A 50 -27.59 -8.63 -41.99
CA VAL A 50 -28.10 -7.24 -41.76
C VAL A 50 -28.43 -6.70 -40.33
N CYS A 51 -27.65 -5.66 -39.99
CA CYS A 51 -27.93 -4.35 -39.34
C CYS A 51 -28.27 -4.16 -37.82
N LYS A 52 -27.39 -3.32 -37.25
CA LYS A 52 -27.63 -2.14 -36.37
C LYS A 52 -27.86 -2.32 -34.86
N ALA A 53 -26.92 -1.68 -34.15
CA ALA A 53 -27.05 -0.93 -32.89
C ALA A 53 -27.14 -1.73 -31.58
N LYS A 54 -26.01 -1.78 -30.84
CA LYS A 54 -25.75 -0.93 -29.67
C LYS A 54 -24.35 -1.22 -29.09
N CYS A 55 -23.59 -0.15 -28.85
CA CYS A 55 -22.33 -0.17 -28.10
C CYS A 55 -22.56 -0.59 -26.64
N ALA A 56 -21.76 -1.53 -26.14
CA ALA A 56 -21.35 -1.60 -24.74
C ALA A 56 -20.03 -2.40 -24.63
N PRO A 57 -18.91 -1.79 -24.19
CA PRO A 57 -17.68 -2.54 -23.94
C PRO A 57 -17.80 -3.28 -22.60
N SER A 58 -17.92 -4.61 -22.67
CA SER A 58 -17.88 -5.49 -21.50
C SER A 58 -16.45 -5.61 -20.99
N LYS A 59 -16.24 -5.09 -19.78
CA LYS A 59 -15.00 -5.05 -19.02
C LYS A 59 -14.42 -6.45 -18.82
N SER A 60 -13.17 -6.63 -19.23
CA SER A 60 -12.30 -7.75 -18.86
C SER A 60 -12.10 -7.75 -17.34
N GLN A 61 -12.68 -8.70 -16.63
CA GLN A 61 -12.44 -8.89 -15.19
C GLN A 61 -11.27 -9.87 -14.99
N ALA A 62 -10.10 -9.32 -14.62
CA ALA A 62 -9.03 -10.10 -14.02
C ALA A 62 -9.47 -10.54 -12.61
N LYS A 63 -9.38 -11.84 -12.31
CA LYS A 63 -9.70 -12.39 -10.99
C LYS A 63 -8.54 -12.09 -10.01
N PRO A 64 -8.80 -11.52 -8.81
CA PRO A 64 -7.75 -11.23 -7.84
C PRO A 64 -7.40 -12.49 -7.04
N VAL A 65 -6.14 -12.94 -7.13
CA VAL A 65 -5.53 -13.78 -6.10
C VAL A 65 -5.21 -12.85 -4.94
N GLY A 66 -6.03 -12.85 -3.90
CA GLY A 66 -5.83 -11.97 -2.75
C GLY A 66 -6.47 -12.52 -1.51
N VAL A 67 -5.66 -12.84 -0.49
CA VAL A 67 -6.14 -12.83 0.89
C VAL A 67 -6.78 -11.46 1.09
N LYS A 68 -8.08 -11.42 1.40
CA LYS A 68 -8.79 -10.18 1.69
C LYS A 68 -8.22 -9.62 2.99
N ILE A 69 -7.17 -8.79 2.90
CA ILE A 69 -6.64 -8.09 4.05
C ILE A 69 -7.71 -7.07 4.46
N PRO A 70 -8.33 -7.21 5.64
CA PRO A 70 -9.27 -6.21 6.11
C PRO A 70 -8.51 -4.88 6.25
N THR A 71 -8.99 -3.83 5.59
CA THR A 71 -8.40 -2.50 5.66
C THR A 71 -9.29 -1.55 6.45
N CYS A 72 -8.68 -0.69 7.25
CA CYS A 72 -9.31 0.36 8.03
C CYS A 72 -8.92 1.75 7.52
N LYS A 73 -9.64 2.76 8.04
CA LYS A 73 -9.35 4.18 7.86
C LYS A 73 -8.98 4.78 9.20
N ILE A 74 -7.88 5.51 9.25
CA ILE A 74 -7.45 6.29 10.42
C ILE A 74 -7.62 7.77 10.11
N THR A 75 -8.10 8.53 11.09
CA THR A 75 -8.14 9.99 10.99
C THR A 75 -7.63 10.57 12.29
N LEU A 76 -6.58 11.38 12.20
CA LEU A 76 -5.97 12.05 13.33
C LEU A 76 -5.92 13.55 13.05
N LYS A 77 -6.17 14.34 14.09
CA LYS A 77 -6.13 15.79 14.00
C LYS A 77 -5.30 16.31 15.15
N GLU A 78 -4.36 17.18 14.85
CA GLU A 78 -3.46 17.73 15.83
C GLU A 78 -3.14 19.18 15.50
N THR A 79 -3.04 20.03 16.52
CA THR A 79 -2.71 21.45 16.36
C THR A 79 -1.24 21.69 16.65
N PHE A 80 -0.60 22.49 15.81
CA PHE A 80 0.80 22.90 15.90
C PHE A 80 0.88 24.43 15.97
N LEU A 81 1.70 24.96 16.88
CA LEU A 81 1.96 26.39 17.03
C LEU A 81 2.96 26.90 15.99
N THR A 82 2.65 26.74 14.72
CA THR A 82 3.50 27.14 13.59
C THR A 82 2.65 27.51 12.38
N SER A 83 3.26 28.16 11.40
CA SER A 83 2.65 28.45 10.10
C SER A 83 2.54 27.18 9.23
N PRO A 84 1.54 27.09 8.34
CA PRO A 84 1.36 25.91 7.49
C PRO A 84 2.53 25.71 6.53
N GLU A 85 3.20 26.79 6.12
CA GLU A 85 4.45 26.75 5.34
C GLU A 85 5.56 26.00 6.07
N GLU A 86 5.85 26.37 7.31
CA GLU A 86 6.88 25.72 8.11
C GLU A 86 6.54 24.25 8.39
N LEU A 87 5.28 23.95 8.72
CA LEU A 87 4.86 22.57 8.92
C LEU A 87 4.98 21.76 7.62
N TYR A 88 4.65 22.34 6.46
CA TYR A 88 4.84 21.70 5.16
C TYR A 88 6.31 21.41 4.87
N ARG A 89 7.22 22.34 5.20
CA ARG A 89 8.67 22.16 5.07
C ARG A 89 9.17 20.99 5.91
N VAL A 90 8.64 20.79 7.12
CA VAL A 90 9.02 19.67 7.99
C VAL A 90 8.74 18.31 7.35
N PHE A 91 7.66 18.18 6.57
CA PHE A 91 7.34 16.93 5.85
C PHE A 91 8.03 16.77 4.50
N THR A 92 8.59 17.85 3.93
CA THR A 92 9.20 17.84 2.59
C THR A 92 10.72 18.01 2.61
N THR A 93 11.32 18.42 3.73
CA THR A 93 12.76 18.61 3.85
C THR A 93 13.39 17.44 4.59
N GLN A 94 14.33 16.75 3.93
CA GLN A 94 15.01 15.59 4.49
C GLN A 94 15.66 15.88 5.86
N GLU A 95 16.35 17.00 6.01
CA GLU A 95 17.04 17.38 7.26
C GLU A 95 16.05 17.54 8.43
N LEU A 96 14.88 18.12 8.16
CA LEU A 96 13.84 18.31 9.18
C LEU A 96 13.20 16.97 9.56
N VAL A 97 12.99 16.07 8.58
CA VAL A 97 12.50 14.72 8.86
C VAL A 97 13.49 13.94 9.72
N GLN A 98 14.78 14.02 9.43
CA GLN A 98 15.81 13.39 10.26
C GLN A 98 15.83 13.99 11.68
N ALA A 99 15.60 15.30 11.82
CA ALA A 99 15.58 15.97 13.10
C ALA A 99 14.45 15.48 14.02
N PHE A 100 13.23 15.30 13.51
CA PHE A 100 12.09 14.85 14.35
C PHE A 100 12.00 13.33 14.50
N THR A 101 12.51 12.56 13.53
CA THR A 101 12.52 11.09 13.62
C THR A 101 13.69 10.56 14.43
N HIS A 102 14.73 11.38 14.66
CA HIS A 102 16.00 11.00 15.29
C HIS A 102 16.67 9.79 14.62
N ALA A 103 16.38 9.55 13.34
CA ALA A 103 16.84 8.40 12.59
C ALA A 103 17.28 8.82 11.17
N PRO A 104 18.18 8.06 10.53
CA PRO A 104 18.49 8.26 9.13
C PRO A 104 17.23 8.14 8.28
N ALA A 105 16.97 9.16 7.46
CA ALA A 105 15.86 9.21 6.53
C ALA A 105 16.34 9.80 5.21
N ALA A 106 15.92 9.21 4.09
CA ALA A 106 16.06 9.84 2.78
C ALA A 106 14.69 10.11 2.19
N LEU A 107 14.56 11.29 1.60
CA LEU A 107 13.28 11.81 1.15
C LEU A 107 13.51 12.61 -0.13
N GLU A 108 12.79 12.24 -1.18
CA GLU A 108 12.74 12.99 -2.44
C GLU A 108 11.47 13.85 -2.46
N ALA A 109 11.62 15.17 -2.36
CA ALA A 109 10.52 16.13 -2.23
C ALA A 109 9.81 16.44 -3.56
N ASP A 110 9.70 15.44 -4.43
CA ASP A 110 9.14 15.54 -5.77
C ASP A 110 7.87 14.71 -5.90
N ARG A 111 7.02 15.05 -6.86
CA ARG A 111 5.85 14.21 -7.18
C ARG A 111 6.33 12.88 -7.75
N GLY A 112 5.98 11.78 -7.09
CA GLY A 112 6.51 10.44 -7.36
C GLY A 112 7.84 10.14 -6.67
N GLY A 113 8.38 11.09 -5.90
CA GLY A 113 9.59 10.91 -5.11
C GLY A 113 9.38 9.87 -4.01
N LYS A 114 10.39 9.04 -3.77
CA LYS A 114 10.32 8.00 -2.73
C LYS A 114 10.89 8.53 -1.43
N PHE A 115 10.39 7.97 -0.33
CA PHE A 115 10.95 8.24 0.98
C PHE A 115 11.09 6.97 1.79
N HIS A 116 12.08 6.97 2.66
CA HIS A 116 12.24 5.98 3.71
C HIS A 116 12.68 6.67 4.99
N MET A 117 12.07 6.26 6.11
CA MET A 117 12.31 6.86 7.42
C MET A 117 12.27 5.81 8.51
N VAL A 118 12.75 6.17 9.71
CA VAL A 118 12.84 5.28 10.87
C VAL A 118 13.68 4.04 10.52
N ASP A 119 14.91 4.25 10.04
CA ASP A 119 15.86 3.18 9.67
C ASP A 119 15.30 2.22 8.59
N GLY A 120 14.49 2.77 7.68
CA GLY A 120 13.82 2.01 6.61
C GLY A 120 12.67 1.12 7.09
N ASN A 121 12.21 1.28 8.33
CA ASN A 121 11.01 0.60 8.82
C ASN A 121 9.72 1.17 8.18
N VAL A 122 9.76 2.43 7.76
CA VAL A 122 8.68 3.11 7.05
C VAL A 122 9.16 3.49 5.67
N THR A 123 8.39 3.14 4.65
CA THR A 123 8.68 3.48 3.25
C THR A 123 7.44 3.97 2.54
N GLY A 124 7.65 4.78 1.50
CA GLY A 124 6.54 5.36 0.76
C GLY A 124 6.96 6.18 -0.45
N GLU A 125 5.97 6.84 -1.04
CA GLU A 125 6.10 7.62 -2.26
C GLU A 125 5.11 8.79 -2.20
N PHE A 126 5.55 10.00 -2.55
CA PHE A 126 4.66 11.15 -2.67
C PHE A 126 3.82 11.04 -3.93
N THR A 127 2.51 11.07 -3.81
CA THR A 127 1.59 11.04 -4.95
C THR A 127 1.17 12.43 -5.39
N ASP A 128 0.94 13.32 -4.43
CA ASP A 128 0.60 14.71 -4.71
C ASP A 128 1.16 15.63 -3.63
N LEU A 129 1.66 16.78 -4.06
CA LEU A 129 2.32 17.77 -3.22
C LEU A 129 1.75 19.13 -3.63
N VAL A 130 0.99 19.74 -2.73
CA VAL A 130 0.49 21.11 -2.87
C VAL A 130 1.00 21.93 -1.69
N PRO A 131 1.94 22.87 -1.96
CA PRO A 131 2.51 23.73 -0.93
C PRO A 131 1.44 24.33 -0.03
N GLU A 132 1.67 24.29 1.28
CA GLU A 132 0.85 24.92 2.33
C GLU A 132 -0.61 24.44 2.44
N LYS A 133 -1.06 23.50 1.60
CA LYS A 133 -2.45 23.02 1.58
C LYS A 133 -2.57 21.56 1.96
N HIS A 134 -1.93 20.67 1.20
CA HIS A 134 -2.00 19.25 1.48
C HIS A 134 -0.87 18.44 0.84
N ILE A 135 -0.59 17.29 1.45
CA ILE A 135 0.37 16.30 0.97
C ILE A 135 -0.36 14.95 0.88
N ALA A 136 -0.36 14.33 -0.28
CA ALA A 136 -0.84 12.97 -0.46
C ALA A 136 0.35 12.05 -0.75
N MET A 137 0.42 10.93 -0.03
CA MET A 137 1.50 9.97 -0.16
C MET A 137 1.02 8.54 0.07
N LYS A 138 1.70 7.60 -0.58
CA LYS A 138 1.65 6.18 -0.21
C LYS A 138 2.59 5.96 0.96
N TRP A 139 2.16 5.14 1.90
CA TRP A 139 2.87 4.88 3.14
C TRP A 139 2.69 3.42 3.53
N ARG A 140 3.75 2.77 4.00
CA ARG A 140 3.67 1.42 4.56
C ARG A 140 4.76 1.17 5.58
N PHE A 141 4.49 0.24 6.49
CA PHE A 141 5.54 -0.41 7.27
C PHE A 141 6.24 -1.49 6.45
N LYS A 142 7.51 -1.74 6.80
CA LYS A 142 8.31 -2.85 6.27
C LYS A 142 7.71 -4.21 6.64
N SER A 143 6.99 -4.32 7.76
CA SER A 143 6.29 -5.54 8.18
C SER A 143 5.02 -5.84 7.39
N TRP A 144 4.52 -4.90 6.57
CA TRP A 144 3.30 -5.13 5.79
C TRP A 144 3.55 -6.01 4.58
N PRO A 145 2.53 -6.75 4.10
CA PRO A 145 2.62 -7.57 2.89
C PRO A 145 3.13 -6.78 1.68
N GLU A 146 3.87 -7.45 0.80
CA GLU A 146 4.34 -6.84 -0.44
C GLU A 146 3.17 -6.33 -1.30
N GLY A 147 3.36 -5.14 -1.89
CA GLY A 147 2.31 -4.48 -2.67
C GLY A 147 1.22 -3.80 -1.85
N HIS A 148 1.21 -3.91 -0.51
CA HIS A 148 0.22 -3.24 0.33
C HIS A 148 0.72 -1.86 0.78
N PHE A 149 -0.01 -0.82 0.39
CA PHE A 149 0.28 0.57 0.74
C PHE A 149 -0.99 1.24 1.25
N ALA A 150 -0.85 2.02 2.32
CA ALA A 150 -1.87 2.95 2.74
C ALA A 150 -1.70 4.28 2.01
N THR A 151 -2.83 4.92 1.67
CA THR A 151 -2.84 6.29 1.16
C THR A 151 -3.02 7.23 2.35
N ILE A 152 -2.00 8.02 2.66
CA ILE A 152 -2.04 9.05 3.69
C ILE A 152 -2.24 10.41 3.00
N THR A 153 -3.22 11.16 3.47
CA THR A 153 -3.48 12.54 3.06
C THR A 153 -3.32 13.43 4.29
N LEU A 154 -2.38 14.35 4.24
CA LEU A 154 -2.16 15.38 5.24
C LEU A 154 -2.76 16.68 4.74
N THR A 155 -3.67 17.28 5.49
CA THR A 155 -4.26 18.58 5.18
C THR A 155 -3.82 19.59 6.23
N PHE A 156 -3.29 20.71 5.79
CA PHE A 156 -2.84 21.82 6.62
C PHE A 156 -3.93 22.89 6.63
N ILE A 157 -4.44 23.23 7.81
CA ILE A 157 -5.49 24.23 7.99
C ILE A 157 -4.92 25.35 8.85
N ASP A 158 -4.77 26.54 8.27
CA ASP A 158 -4.38 27.72 9.03
C ASP A 158 -5.51 28.14 9.98
N LYS A 159 -5.13 28.31 11.25
CA LYS A 159 -5.97 28.79 12.35
C LYS A 159 -5.30 30.00 13.01
N ASN A 160 -5.03 31.05 12.21
CA ASN A 160 -4.72 32.39 12.68
C ASN A 160 -3.61 32.43 13.76
N GLY A 161 -2.45 31.86 13.45
CA GLY A 161 -1.29 31.73 14.33
C GLY A 161 -0.97 30.30 14.77
N GLU A 162 -1.84 29.34 14.44
CA GLU A 162 -1.64 27.91 14.67
C GLU A 162 -2.04 27.15 13.40
N THR A 163 -1.46 25.98 13.15
CA THR A 163 -1.82 25.10 12.03
C THR A 163 -2.43 23.83 12.57
N GLU A 164 -3.67 23.52 12.15
CA GLU A 164 -4.28 22.22 12.38
C GLU A 164 -3.88 21.27 11.25
N LEU A 165 -3.18 20.20 11.62
CA LEU A 165 -2.81 19.11 10.72
C LEU A 165 -3.85 17.99 10.84
N CYS A 166 -4.56 17.73 9.75
CA CYS A 166 -5.49 16.62 9.64
C CYS A 166 -4.84 15.51 8.81
N MET A 167 -4.48 14.40 9.46
CA MET A 167 -3.99 13.19 8.81
C MET A 167 -5.15 12.24 8.57
N GLU A 168 -5.35 11.84 7.31
CA GLU A 168 -6.29 10.81 6.90
C GLU A 168 -5.54 9.66 6.23
N GLY A 169 -5.55 8.48 6.85
CA GLY A 169 -4.97 7.27 6.28
C GLY A 169 -6.05 6.30 5.82
N ARG A 170 -6.00 5.87 4.55
CA ARG A 170 -6.90 4.87 3.96
C ARG A 170 -6.12 3.64 3.51
N GLY A 171 -6.69 2.45 3.67
CA GLY A 171 -6.06 1.22 3.20
C GLY A 171 -5.01 0.66 4.17
N ILE A 172 -5.18 0.90 5.48
CA ILE A 172 -4.27 0.41 6.52
C ILE A 172 -4.78 -0.98 6.95
N PRO A 173 -3.95 -2.03 7.04
CA PRO A 173 -4.40 -3.32 7.56
C PRO A 173 -5.01 -3.17 8.95
N ALA A 174 -6.21 -3.70 9.17
CA ALA A 174 -6.90 -3.69 10.46
C ALA A 174 -6.02 -4.13 11.66
N PRO A 175 -5.21 -5.21 11.57
CA PRO A 175 -4.35 -5.58 12.70
C PRO A 175 -3.25 -4.56 13.01
N GLU A 176 -2.86 -3.75 12.01
CA GLU A 176 -1.80 -2.75 12.12
C GLU A 176 -2.36 -1.34 12.35
N GLU A 177 -3.69 -1.19 12.48
CA GLU A 177 -4.35 0.11 12.64
C GLU A 177 -3.85 0.84 13.89
N GLU A 178 -3.94 0.19 15.05
CA GLU A 178 -3.56 0.79 16.32
C GLU A 178 -2.05 1.10 16.36
N ARG A 179 -1.24 0.20 15.81
CA ARG A 179 0.21 0.42 15.67
C ARG A 179 0.53 1.62 14.78
N THR A 180 -0.20 1.78 13.68
CA THR A 180 -0.05 2.92 12.77
C THR A 180 -0.46 4.21 13.47
N ARG A 181 -1.60 4.21 14.18
CA ARG A 181 -2.09 5.35 14.95
C ARG A 181 -1.06 5.82 15.98
N GLN A 182 -0.57 4.90 16.81
CA GLN A 182 0.43 5.20 17.84
C GLN A 182 1.76 5.65 17.23
N GLY A 183 2.19 5.01 16.13
CA GLY A 183 3.38 5.42 15.39
C GLY A 183 3.26 6.85 14.85
N TRP A 184 2.11 7.21 14.30
CA TRP A 184 1.84 8.57 13.83
C TRP A 184 1.84 9.60 14.96
N GLN A 185 1.17 9.31 16.08
CA GLN A 185 1.16 10.20 17.23
C GLN A 185 2.58 10.39 17.80
N ARG A 186 3.31 9.30 18.03
CA ARG A 186 4.60 9.35 18.72
C ARG A 186 5.75 9.85 17.86
N TYR A 187 5.87 9.35 16.63
CA TYR A 187 7.01 9.70 15.79
C TYR A 187 6.78 10.95 14.97
N TYR A 188 5.56 11.23 14.52
CA TYR A 188 5.29 12.43 13.73
C TYR A 188 4.84 13.56 14.63
N PHE A 189 3.72 13.42 15.35
CA PHE A 189 3.17 14.57 16.07
C PHE A 189 4.02 14.96 17.28
N GLU A 190 4.28 14.04 18.20
CA GLU A 190 5.13 14.30 19.36
C GLU A 190 6.56 14.63 18.94
N GLY A 191 7.13 13.89 17.99
CA GLY A 191 8.46 14.19 17.44
C GLY A 191 8.58 15.62 16.90
N ILE A 192 7.64 16.06 16.06
CA ILE A 192 7.63 17.42 15.51
C ILE A 192 7.43 18.46 16.61
N LYS A 193 6.49 18.21 17.53
CA LYS A 193 6.21 19.11 18.67
C LYS A 193 7.42 19.30 19.58
N GLN A 194 8.15 18.21 19.86
CA GLN A 194 9.30 18.22 20.76
C GLN A 194 10.55 18.79 20.08
N THR A 195 10.82 18.42 18.83
CA THR A 195 12.01 18.86 18.11
C THR A 195 11.95 20.33 17.72
N PHE A 196 10.79 20.81 17.28
CA PHE A 196 10.63 22.20 16.80
C PHE A 196 9.92 23.11 17.81
N GLY A 197 9.49 22.58 18.95
CA GLY A 197 8.77 23.36 19.97
C GLY A 197 7.33 23.71 19.60
N TYR A 198 6.76 23.12 18.55
CA TYR A 198 5.40 23.44 18.07
C TYR A 198 4.27 22.93 18.98
N GLY A 199 4.59 22.21 20.07
CA GLY A 199 3.61 21.60 20.97
C GLY A 199 3.35 22.33 22.28
N ALA A 200 4.15 23.33 22.63
CA ALA A 200 4.06 24.00 23.93
C ALA A 200 3.96 25.51 23.75
N ARG A 201 2.87 26.10 24.25
CA ARG A 201 2.92 27.50 24.71
C ARG A 201 3.73 27.46 26.00
N LEU A 202 5.00 27.85 25.93
CA LEU A 202 5.77 28.18 27.12
C LEU A 202 5.11 29.43 27.73
N PHE A 203 4.34 29.23 28.80
CA PHE A 203 3.81 30.30 29.66
C PHE A 203 4.79 30.57 30.79
#